data_AF-A0AA51M5P0-F1
#
_entry.id   AF-A0AA51M5P0-F1
#
_cell.length_a   1.000
_cell.length_b   1.000
_cell.length_c   1.000
_cell.angle_alpha   90.00
_cell.angle_beta   90.00
_cell.angle_gamma   90.00
#
_symmetry.space_group_name_H-M   'P 1'
#
loop_
_entity.id
_entity.type
_entity.pdbx_description
1 polymer ?
#
loop_
_entity_poly.entity_id
_entity_poly.type
_entity_poly.pdbx_seq_one_letter_code
_entity_poly.pdbx_strand_id
1 'polypeptide(L)'
;MTEKKLEKAEKIIGGGISTLGKEAKEFNREFMEFLQKYQVIGLAIAFIIGTAASKLVQSLVMDIIMPIVAVITPSGSWQTAILQVGPVKFLLGDFVGAVIDFFIIALVIFITIKYVMKGDVSKKV
;
A
#
# COMPACT_ATOMS: atom_id res chain seq x y z
N MET A 1 -7.31 61.15 -11.81
CA MET A 1 -8.08 60.35 -10.82
C MET A 1 -7.88 58.85 -11.01
N THR A 2 -7.54 58.39 -12.22
CA THR A 2 -7.37 56.97 -12.60
C THR A 2 -6.08 56.33 -12.09
N GLU A 3 -4.93 57.02 -12.15
CA GLU A 3 -3.64 56.45 -11.71
C GLU A 3 -3.56 56.15 -10.21
N LYS A 4 -4.13 57.01 -9.35
CA LYS A 4 -4.22 56.74 -7.90
C LYS A 4 -5.07 55.51 -7.56
N LYS A 5 -6.04 55.15 -8.41
CA LYS A 5 -6.83 53.92 -8.24
C LYS A 5 -6.05 52.68 -8.67
N LEU A 6 -5.22 52.80 -9.70
CA LEU A 6 -4.38 51.71 -10.22
C LEU A 6 -3.21 51.39 -9.27
N GLU A 7 -2.52 52.40 -8.74
CA GLU A 7 -1.45 52.20 -7.74
C GLU A 7 -1.99 51.57 -6.45
N LYS A 8 -3.18 51.98 -6.02
CA LYS A 8 -3.87 51.37 -4.88
C LYS A 8 -4.29 49.93 -5.17
N ALA A 9 -4.71 49.63 -6.39
CA ALA A 9 -5.04 48.27 -6.81
C ALA A 9 -3.80 47.36 -6.85
N GLU A 10 -2.68 47.79 -7.44
CA GLU A 10 -1.42 47.03 -7.46
C GLU A 10 -0.87 46.78 -6.06
N LYS A 11 -0.95 47.75 -5.15
CA LYS A 11 -0.49 47.60 -3.76
C LYS A 11 -1.36 46.63 -2.97
N ILE A 12 -2.67 46.59 -3.21
CA ILE A 12 -3.60 45.63 -2.59
C ILE A 12 -3.36 44.23 -3.15
N ILE A 13 -3.18 44.10 -4.46
CA ILE A 13 -2.94 42.81 -5.13
C ILE A 13 -1.56 42.24 -4.78
N GLY A 14 -0.50 43.05 -4.86
CA GLY A 14 0.86 42.65 -4.48
C GLY A 14 1.00 42.35 -2.98
N GLY A 15 0.31 43.13 -2.13
CA GLY A 15 0.21 42.86 -0.70
C GLY A 15 -0.47 41.52 -0.42
N GLY A 16 -1.63 41.27 -1.03
CA GLY A 16 -2.39 40.02 -0.90
C GLY A 16 -1.64 38.77 -1.40
N ILE A 17 -0.91 38.86 -2.52
CA ILE A 17 -0.09 37.76 -3.02
C ILE A 17 1.09 37.47 -2.06
N SER A 18 1.67 38.51 -1.44
CA SER A 18 2.76 38.34 -0.48
C SER A 18 2.31 37.72 0.86
N THR A 19 1.08 37.98 1.30
CA THR A 19 0.50 37.39 2.51
C THR A 19 0.11 35.94 2.29
N LEU A 20 -0.46 35.60 1.13
CA LEU A 20 -0.75 34.21 0.76
C LEU A 20 0.52 33.34 0.70
N GLY A 21 1.60 33.89 0.12
CA GLY A 21 2.89 33.19 0.08
C GLY A 21 3.51 32.98 1.47
N LYS A 22 3.30 33.90 2.41
CA LYS A 22 3.74 33.76 3.80
C LYS A 22 2.90 32.73 4.55
N GLU A 23 1.57 32.80 4.46
CA GLU A 23 0.67 31.83 5.10
C GLU A 23 0.91 30.41 4.59
N ALA A 24 1.13 30.22 3.28
CA ALA A 24 1.46 28.92 2.72
C ALA A 24 2.82 28.39 3.22
N LYS A 25 3.81 29.27 3.41
CA LYS A 25 5.12 28.89 3.96
C LYS A 25 5.05 28.53 5.44
N GLU A 26 4.25 29.28 6.22
CA GLU A 26 4.00 28.99 7.63
C GLU A 26 3.25 27.66 7.79
N PHE A 27 2.20 27.42 7.01
CA PHE A 27 1.48 26.14 7.02
C PHE A 27 2.39 24.95 6.67
N ASN A 28 3.20 25.06 5.61
CA ASN A 28 4.14 23.99 5.24
C ASN A 28 5.16 23.71 6.36
N ARG A 29 5.59 24.75 7.08
CA ARG A 29 6.48 24.61 8.23
C ARG A 29 5.78 23.89 9.38
N GLU A 30 4.60 24.35 9.78
CA GLU A 30 3.79 23.73 10.84
C GLU A 30 3.43 22.28 10.51
N PHE A 31 3.11 22.00 9.25
CA PHE A 31 2.81 20.65 8.78
C PHE A 31 4.05 19.76 8.82
N MET A 32 5.22 20.25 8.37
CA MET A 32 6.46 19.48 8.46
C MET A 32 6.87 19.22 9.91
N GLU A 33 6.72 20.21 10.78
CA GLU A 33 6.94 20.08 12.23
C GLU A 33 5.98 19.06 12.86
N PHE A 34 4.72 19.03 12.44
CA PHE A 34 3.76 18.01 12.84
C PHE A 34 4.23 16.60 12.42
N LEU A 35 4.59 16.42 11.14
CA LEU A 35 5.04 15.11 10.64
C LEU A 35 6.27 14.59 11.37
N GLN A 36 7.20 15.49 11.73
CA GLN A 36 8.38 15.17 12.52
C GLN A 36 8.01 14.88 13.99
N LYS A 37 7.16 15.71 14.62
CA LYS A 37 6.75 15.54 16.01
C LYS A 37 6.06 14.20 16.28
N TYR A 38 5.23 13.75 15.34
CA TYR A 38 4.47 12.50 15.47
C TYR A 38 5.11 11.30 14.78
N GLN A 39 6.34 11.44 14.24
CA GLN A 39 7.08 10.35 13.57
C GLN A 39 6.31 9.68 12.41
N VAL A 40 5.35 10.39 11.80
CA VAL A 40 4.46 9.87 10.75
C VAL A 40 5.22 9.51 9.47
N ILE A 41 6.35 10.18 9.24
CA ILE A 41 7.22 9.93 8.08
C ILE A 41 7.72 8.48 8.08
N GLY A 42 8.12 7.96 9.25
CA GLY A 42 8.58 6.57 9.38
C GLY A 42 7.45 5.56 9.11
N LEU A 43 6.25 5.83 9.63
CA LEU A 43 5.06 5.03 9.38
C LEU A 43 4.71 4.98 7.88
N ALA A 44 4.73 6.13 7.21
CA ALA A 44 4.42 6.24 5.79
C ALA A 44 5.40 5.42 4.93
N ILE A 45 6.71 5.51 5.22
CA ILE A 45 7.73 4.73 4.51
C ILE A 45 7.52 3.23 4.73
N ALA A 46 7.32 2.81 5.99
CA ALA A 46 7.08 1.41 6.33
C ALA A 46 5.83 0.86 5.62
N PHE A 47 4.76 1.64 5.54
CA PHE A 47 3.53 1.26 4.84
C PHE A 47 3.75 1.10 3.32
N ILE A 48 4.42 2.06 2.68
CA ILE A 48 4.70 1.99 1.24
C ILE A 48 5.57 0.77 0.91
N ILE A 49 6.63 0.52 1.68
CA ILE A 49 7.49 -0.65 1.50
C ILE A 49 6.70 -1.94 1.79
N GLY A 50 5.89 -1.97 2.85
CA GLY A 50 5.09 -3.12 3.23
C GLY A 50 4.05 -3.50 2.17
N THR A 51 3.41 -2.51 1.54
CA THR A 51 2.46 -2.76 0.44
C THR A 51 3.17 -3.25 -0.82
N ALA A 52 4.33 -2.71 -1.16
CA ALA A 52 5.13 -3.19 -2.29
C ALA A 52 5.65 -4.62 -2.07
N ALA A 53 6.15 -4.93 -0.87
CA ALA A 53 6.59 -6.27 -0.50
C ALA A 53 5.44 -7.28 -0.53
N SER A 54 4.27 -6.90 0.00
CA SER A 54 3.06 -7.74 -0.08
C SER A 54 2.69 -8.09 -1.52
N LYS A 55 2.77 -7.12 -2.46
CA LYS A 55 2.51 -7.37 -3.89
C LYS A 55 3.50 -8.35 -4.50
N LEU A 56 4.79 -8.24 -4.16
CA LEU A 56 5.83 -9.16 -4.65
C LEU A 56 5.61 -10.59 -4.14
N VAL A 57 5.21 -10.75 -2.88
CA VAL A 57 4.85 -12.06 -2.34
C VAL A 57 3.60 -12.61 -3.04
N GLN A 58 2.58 -11.78 -3.26
CA GLN A 58 1.36 -12.18 -3.96
C GLN A 58 1.65 -12.62 -5.39
N SER A 59 2.50 -11.91 -6.15
CA SER A 59 2.86 -12.34 -7.51
C SER A 59 3.59 -13.68 -7.49
N LEU A 60 4.49 -13.91 -6.53
CA LEU A 60 5.14 -15.21 -6.40
C LEU A 60 4.13 -16.34 -6.13
N VAL A 61 3.15 -16.10 -5.26
CA VAL A 61 2.12 -17.09 -4.97
C VAL A 61 1.21 -17.33 -6.18
N MET A 62 0.65 -16.26 -6.75
CA MET A 62 -0.31 -16.37 -7.86
C MET A 62 0.33 -16.85 -9.16
N ASP A 63 1.56 -16.41 -9.47
CA ASP A 63 2.17 -16.66 -10.77
C ASP A 63 3.05 -17.92 -10.78
N ILE A 64 3.55 -18.37 -9.61
CA ILE A 64 4.45 -19.53 -9.51
C ILE A 64 3.81 -20.66 -8.71
N ILE A 65 3.32 -20.40 -7.51
CA ILE A 65 2.81 -21.47 -6.63
C ILE A 65 1.47 -22.01 -7.14
N MET A 66 0.52 -21.13 -7.47
CA MET A 66 -0.82 -21.54 -7.90
C MET A 66 -0.83 -22.39 -9.17
N PRO A 67 -0.04 -22.09 -10.23
CA PRO A 67 0.07 -22.98 -11.38
C PRO A 67 0.60 -24.37 -11.03
N ILE A 68 1.59 -24.46 -10.12
CA ILE A 68 2.13 -25.75 -9.67
C ILE A 68 1.06 -26.53 -8.89
N VAL A 69 0.32 -25.86 -8.00
CA VAL A 69 -0.80 -26.45 -7.24
C VAL A 69 -1.96 -26.89 -8.16
N ALA A 70 -2.21 -26.14 -9.23
CA ALA A 70 -3.24 -26.46 -10.23
C ALA A 70 -2.87 -27.69 -11.07
N VAL A 71 -1.59 -27.91 -11.36
CA VAL A 71 -1.14 -29.11 -12.10
C VAL A 71 -1.29 -30.39 -11.27
N ILE A 72 -1.03 -30.33 -9.97
CA ILE A 72 -1.18 -31.50 -9.07
C ILE A 72 -2.65 -31.79 -8.69
N THR A 73 -3.54 -30.81 -8.86
CA THR A 73 -4.97 -30.93 -8.54
C THR A 73 -5.76 -30.78 -9.85
N PRO A 74 -6.04 -31.87 -10.61
CA PRO A 74 -6.37 -31.80 -12.05
C PRO A 74 -7.72 -31.16 -12.43
N SER A 75 -8.30 -30.28 -11.62
CA SER A 75 -9.59 -29.69 -11.96
C SER A 75 -9.91 -28.32 -11.40
N GLY A 76 -9.06 -27.64 -10.60
CA GLY A 76 -9.40 -26.29 -10.05
C GLY A 76 -10.82 -26.19 -9.45
N SER A 77 -11.39 -27.36 -9.11
CA SER A 77 -12.83 -27.59 -8.95
C SER A 77 -13.28 -27.20 -7.57
N TRP A 78 -12.33 -27.09 -6.64
CA TRP A 78 -12.52 -26.60 -5.29
C TRP A 78 -12.65 -25.06 -5.27
N GLN A 79 -11.98 -24.33 -6.16
CA GLN A 79 -12.15 -22.87 -6.31
C GLN A 79 -13.43 -22.52 -7.08
N THR A 80 -13.78 -23.35 -8.07
CA THR A 80 -14.97 -23.17 -8.91
C THR A 80 -16.20 -23.95 -8.42
N ALA A 81 -16.17 -24.46 -7.18
CA ALA A 81 -17.30 -25.13 -6.55
C ALA A 81 -18.45 -24.13 -6.29
N ILE A 82 -19.34 -24.00 -7.28
CA ILE A 82 -20.56 -23.22 -7.17
C ILE A 82 -21.68 -24.16 -6.71
N LEU A 83 -22.14 -23.98 -5.47
CA LEU A 83 -23.38 -24.61 -5.03
C LEU A 83 -24.54 -23.74 -5.52
N GLN A 84 -25.19 -24.20 -6.59
CA GLN A 84 -26.35 -23.53 -7.16
C GLN A 84 -27.61 -24.09 -6.50
N VAL A 85 -28.26 -23.28 -5.66
CA VAL A 85 -29.57 -23.59 -5.07
C VAL A 85 -30.55 -22.56 -5.64
N GLY A 86 -31.21 -22.91 -6.75
CA GLY A 86 -32.12 -22.00 -7.45
C GLY A 86 -31.38 -20.80 -8.09
N PRO A 87 -31.90 -19.55 -7.99
CA PRO A 87 -31.28 -18.37 -8.60
C PRO A 87 -30.06 -17.84 -7.82
N VAL A 88 -29.72 -18.44 -6.67
CA VAL A 88 -28.64 -17.98 -5.79
C VAL A 88 -27.42 -18.88 -5.98
N LYS A 89 -26.29 -18.27 -6.36
CA LYS A 89 -24.98 -18.93 -6.50
C LYS A 89 -24.20 -18.76 -5.20
N PHE A 90 -24.03 -19.82 -4.41
CA PHE A 90 -23.13 -19.80 -3.27
C PHE A 90 -21.71 -20.12 -3.74
N LEU A 91 -20.83 -19.11 -3.72
CA LEU A 91 -19.41 -19.22 -4.08
C LEU A 91 -18.60 -19.78 -2.91
N LEU A 92 -18.99 -20.94 -2.40
CA LEU A 92 -18.31 -21.59 -1.28
C LEU A 92 -16.84 -21.94 -1.64
N GLY A 93 -16.57 -22.17 -2.94
CA GLY A 93 -15.24 -22.38 -3.47
C GLY A 93 -14.29 -21.19 -3.38
N ASP A 94 -14.77 -19.95 -3.57
CA ASP A 94 -13.94 -18.74 -3.46
C ASP A 94 -13.46 -18.52 -2.02
N PHE A 95 -14.31 -18.81 -1.05
CA PHE A 95 -13.95 -18.67 0.37
C PHE A 95 -12.86 -19.68 0.76
N VAL A 96 -13.01 -20.95 0.38
CA VAL A 96 -11.98 -21.98 0.64
C VAL A 96 -10.71 -21.69 -0.15
N GLY A 97 -10.83 -21.16 -1.37
CA GLY A 97 -9.80 -20.51 -2.17
C GLY A 97 -8.95 -19.54 -1.35
N ALA A 98 -9.60 -18.49 -0.85
CA ALA A 98 -8.96 -17.43 -0.09
C ALA A 98 -8.28 -17.94 1.20
N VAL A 99 -8.88 -18.94 1.87
CA VAL A 99 -8.26 -19.56 3.05
C VAL A 99 -6.97 -20.30 2.68
N ILE A 100 -6.98 -21.08 1.61
CA ILE A 100 -5.77 -21.80 1.15
C ILE A 100 -4.69 -20.81 0.70
N ASP A 101 -5.06 -19.78 -0.06
CA ASP A 101 -4.14 -18.73 -0.50
C ASP A 101 -3.49 -18.02 0.70
N PHE A 102 -4.26 -17.73 1.75
CA PHE A 102 -3.74 -17.16 2.99
C PHE A 102 -2.69 -18.07 3.65
N PHE A 103 -2.95 -19.38 3.73
CA PHE A 103 -1.98 -20.34 4.26
C PHE A 103 -0.71 -20.42 3.40
N ILE A 104 -0.83 -20.38 2.08
CA ILE A 104 0.31 -20.39 1.17
C ILE A 104 1.15 -19.12 1.33
N ILE A 105 0.53 -17.94 1.34
CA ILE A 105 1.21 -16.66 1.57
C ILE A 105 1.94 -16.66 2.92
N ALA A 106 1.29 -17.14 3.98
CA ALA A 106 1.90 -17.25 5.31
C ALA A 106 3.14 -18.17 5.29
N LEU A 107 3.08 -19.30 4.59
CA LEU A 107 4.21 -20.22 4.43
C LEU A 107 5.37 -19.59 3.65
N VAL A 108 5.07 -18.89 2.56
CA VAL A 108 6.08 -18.22 1.72
C VAL A 108 6.78 -17.10 2.50
N ILE A 109 6.03 -16.28 3.24
CA ILE A 109 6.61 -15.23 4.09
C ILE A 109 7.52 -15.85 5.15
N PHE A 110 7.08 -16.93 5.80
CA PHE A 110 7.87 -17.64 6.79
C PHE A 110 9.21 -18.14 6.22
N ILE A 111 9.19 -18.77 5.04
CA ILE A 111 10.41 -19.23 4.36
C ILE A 111 11.32 -18.04 4.00
N THR A 112 10.74 -16.95 3.49
CA THR A 112 11.48 -15.75 3.07
C THR A 112 12.20 -15.10 4.24
N ILE A 113 11.51 -14.88 5.36
CA ILE A 113 12.10 -14.32 6.59
C ILE A 113 13.18 -15.26 7.13
N LYS A 114 12.93 -16.58 7.14
CA LYS A 114 13.92 -17.57 7.58
C LYS A 114 15.18 -17.53 6.72
N TYR A 115 15.05 -17.38 5.41
CA TYR A 115 16.18 -17.28 4.50
C TYR A 115 17.00 -16.00 4.73
N VAL A 116 16.32 -14.86 4.88
CA VAL A 116 16.95 -13.57 5.16
C VAL A 116 17.65 -13.59 6.52
N MET A 117 16.97 -14.02 7.59
CA MET A 117 17.55 -14.06 8.95
C MET A 117 18.71 -15.05 9.05
N LYS A 118 18.71 -16.14 8.29
CA LYS A 118 19.82 -17.12 8.29
C LYS A 118 21.10 -16.56 7.67
N GLY A 119 21.02 -15.53 6.82
CA GLY A 119 22.18 -14.86 6.22
C GLY A 119 23.07 -14.13 7.23
N ASP A 120 22.50 -13.64 8.33
CA ASP A 120 23.24 -12.86 9.34
C ASP A 120 23.74 -13.70 10.53
N VAL A 121 23.21 -14.92 10.73
CA VAL A 121 23.64 -15.82 11.81
C VAL A 121 25.01 -16.46 11.51
N SER A 122 25.46 -16.46 10.25
CA SER A 122 26.76 -17.06 9.86
C SER A 122 27.98 -16.17 10.08
N LYS A 123 27.83 -14.91 10.53
CA LYS A 123 28.96 -13.99 10.78
C LYS A 123 29.19 -13.63 12.25
N LYS A 124 28.65 -14.43 13.17
CA LYS A 124 28.98 -14.38 14.60
C LYS A 124 28.98 -15.79 15.22
N VAL A 125 29.92 -16.62 14.75
CA VAL A 125 30.58 -17.64 15.58
C VAL A 125 32.07 -17.48 15.36
#